data_AF-A0A3A4Q6T6-F1
#
_entry.id   AF-A0A3A4Q6T6-F1
#
_cell.length_a   1.000
_cell.length_b   1.000
_cell.length_c   1.000
_cell.angle_alpha   90.00
_cell.angle_beta   90.00
_cell.angle_gamma   90.00
#
_symmetry.space_group_name_H-M   'P 1'
#
loop_
_entity.id
_entity.type
_entity.pdbx_description
1 polymer ?
#
loop_
_entity_poly.entity_id
_entity_poly.type
_entity_poly.pdbx_seq_one_letter_code
_entity_poly.pdbx_strand_id
1 'polypeptide(L)'
;MRRRRAAACLLATTLVMTLAASSPAPPVPPPDAGAGATPMVVFGYNDLGMHCMNEDFSEIMILPPFNTLHAQVIDRSEREPKIVKSGVTVEYRIPGNTHSADKTNFWKYWQPVFGPPKPPNVGLTGNGLSGQMLPTGDNDWQVTGIPITPTDDAGRDNPYPLAVITVKRRGEVLATTQAVVPVSTEINCHLCHNTPGISPALDLLRAHDRRHGTNLEDEQPVLCAKCHADNALGLPGDPQLPNLSSAMHLAHAPRMGGLPFEEACYACHPGARTKCQRDVHFDRGIGCTDCHGDMEAVGDPNRNPWLDEPRCGDCHRRPGFEFEQPGTLYRNSVGHKKVHCAACHGSPHAITPTVTEVDNLQAQTLQGHPGVIDTCTVCHRDGPPGQFFHKVND
;
A
#
# COMPACT_ATOMS: atom_id res chain seq x y z
N MET A 1 -42.33 -48.02 47.52
CA MET A 1 -42.53 -47.53 46.15
C MET A 1 -41.65 -46.31 45.90
N ARG A 2 -40.43 -46.51 45.40
CA ARG A 2 -39.48 -45.44 45.04
C ARG A 2 -39.60 -45.14 43.54
N ARG A 3 -40.11 -43.97 43.17
CA ARG A 3 -40.15 -43.50 41.77
C ARG A 3 -38.78 -42.89 41.41
N ARG A 4 -38.02 -43.59 40.56
CA ARG A 4 -36.79 -43.09 39.93
C ARG A 4 -37.18 -42.04 38.88
N ARG A 5 -36.68 -40.82 39.02
CA ARG A 5 -36.71 -39.80 37.95
C ARG A 5 -35.52 -40.05 37.03
N ALA A 6 -35.79 -40.34 35.76
CA ALA A 6 -34.77 -40.43 34.72
C ALA A 6 -34.34 -39.01 34.34
N ALA A 7 -33.04 -38.73 34.43
CA ALA A 7 -32.44 -37.51 33.90
C ALA A 7 -32.23 -37.70 32.39
N ALA A 8 -32.93 -36.91 31.57
CA ALA A 8 -32.68 -36.83 30.15
C ALA A 8 -31.44 -35.95 29.92
N CYS A 9 -30.35 -36.57 29.47
CA CYS A 9 -29.14 -35.88 29.05
C CYS A 9 -29.38 -35.36 27.63
N LEU A 10 -29.66 -34.06 27.48
CA LEU A 10 -29.65 -33.40 26.17
C LEU A 10 -28.19 -33.23 25.73
N LEU A 11 -27.74 -34.05 24.78
CA LEU A 11 -26.55 -33.75 24.01
C LEU A 11 -26.84 -32.55 23.10
N ALA A 12 -26.31 -31.38 23.46
CA ALA A 12 -26.23 -30.25 22.55
C ALA A 12 -25.09 -30.51 21.55
N THR A 13 -25.43 -30.96 20.35
CA THR A 13 -24.53 -31.01 19.21
C THR A 13 -24.27 -29.58 18.74
N THR A 14 -23.19 -28.97 19.21
CA THR A 14 -22.64 -27.73 18.64
C THR A 14 -22.09 -28.04 17.25
N LEU A 15 -22.85 -27.67 16.22
CA LEU A 15 -22.41 -27.65 14.83
C LEU A 15 -21.37 -26.53 14.69
N VAL A 16 -20.08 -26.87 14.73
CA VAL A 16 -19.00 -25.95 14.37
C VAL A 16 -19.08 -25.75 12.86
N MET A 17 -19.73 -24.67 12.42
CA MET A 17 -19.56 -24.18 11.05
C MET A 17 -18.14 -23.66 10.93
N THR A 18 -17.24 -24.50 10.42
CA THR A 18 -15.95 -24.06 9.89
C THR A 18 -16.23 -23.16 8.69
N LEU A 19 -16.10 -21.84 8.88
CA LEU A 19 -15.91 -20.90 7.79
C LEU A 19 -14.63 -21.33 7.06
N ALA A 20 -14.80 -22.00 5.92
CA ALA A 20 -13.70 -22.26 5.01
C ALA A 20 -13.20 -20.89 4.54
N ALA A 21 -12.01 -20.48 5.02
CA ALA A 21 -11.28 -19.39 4.41
C ALA A 21 -11.12 -19.74 2.92
N SER A 22 -11.75 -18.96 2.05
CA SER A 22 -11.57 -19.10 0.61
C SER A 22 -10.11 -18.82 0.31
N SER A 23 -9.38 -19.83 -0.12
CA SER A 23 -7.99 -19.68 -0.58
C SER A 23 -7.93 -18.57 -1.64
N PRO A 24 -6.91 -17.68 -1.58
CA PRO A 24 -6.70 -16.70 -2.63
C PRO A 24 -6.58 -17.40 -3.98
N ALA A 25 -6.93 -16.68 -5.05
CA ALA A 25 -6.70 -17.16 -6.41
C ALA A 25 -5.26 -17.68 -6.53
N PRO A 26 -5.03 -18.80 -7.24
CA PRO A 26 -3.67 -19.26 -7.48
C PRO A 26 -2.88 -18.11 -8.12
N PRO A 27 -1.64 -17.84 -7.67
CA PRO A 27 -0.80 -16.83 -8.29
C PRO A 27 -0.73 -17.12 -9.78
N VAL A 28 -0.89 -16.07 -10.60
CA VAL A 28 -0.59 -16.16 -12.03
C VAL A 28 0.84 -16.70 -12.12
N PRO A 29 1.07 -17.88 -12.73
CA PRO A 29 2.40 -18.44 -12.80
C PRO A 29 3.32 -17.39 -13.42
N PRO A 30 4.56 -17.24 -12.93
CA PRO A 30 5.53 -16.37 -13.58
C PRO A 30 5.55 -16.75 -15.07
N PRO A 31 5.57 -15.79 -16.00
CA PRO A 31 5.79 -16.14 -17.39
C PRO A 31 7.04 -17.01 -17.46
N ASP A 32 6.94 -18.13 -18.17
CA ASP A 32 8.04 -19.09 -18.34
C ASP A 32 9.36 -18.33 -18.45
N ALA A 33 10.19 -18.46 -17.41
CA ALA A 33 11.58 -18.08 -17.48
C ALA A 33 12.22 -19.09 -18.44
N GLY A 34 12.02 -18.84 -19.74
CA GLY A 34 12.68 -19.57 -20.80
C GLY A 34 14.16 -19.64 -20.46
N ALA A 35 14.68 -20.85 -20.43
CA ALA A 35 16.06 -21.17 -20.10
C ALA A 35 17.02 -20.40 -21.04
N GLY A 36 17.45 -19.25 -20.55
CA GLY A 36 18.37 -18.30 -21.16
C GLY A 36 18.33 -17.05 -20.31
N ALA A 37 19.45 -16.68 -19.68
CA ALA A 37 19.49 -15.49 -18.82
C ALA A 37 19.03 -14.28 -19.65
N THR A 38 17.87 -13.71 -19.31
CA THR A 38 17.37 -12.50 -19.95
C THR A 38 18.42 -11.40 -19.79
N PRO A 39 18.68 -10.59 -20.84
CA PRO A 39 19.69 -9.54 -20.78
C PRO A 39 19.31 -8.43 -19.79
N MET A 40 18.08 -8.43 -19.29
CA MET A 40 17.58 -7.46 -18.32
C MET A 40 16.93 -8.13 -17.13
N VAL A 41 16.93 -7.39 -16.03
CA VAL A 41 16.10 -7.63 -14.85
C VAL A 41 15.27 -6.37 -14.58
N VAL A 42 14.04 -6.54 -14.08
CA VAL A 42 13.15 -5.46 -13.68
C VAL A 42 12.67 -5.69 -12.26
N PHE A 43 12.70 -4.65 -11.44
CA PHE A 43 12.17 -4.64 -10.08
C PHE A 43 10.93 -3.76 -10.05
N GLY A 44 9.82 -4.30 -9.59
CA GLY A 44 8.59 -3.57 -9.32
C GLY A 44 8.38 -3.35 -7.83
N TYR A 45 7.81 -2.22 -7.46
CA TYR A 45 7.45 -1.90 -6.07
C TYR A 45 6.35 -0.84 -6.01
N ASN A 46 5.57 -0.85 -4.93
CA ASN A 46 4.63 0.21 -4.59
C ASN A 46 5.36 1.24 -3.69
N ASP A 47 4.89 2.48 -3.69
CA ASP A 47 5.53 3.60 -3.00
C ASP A 47 5.18 3.73 -1.50
N LEU A 48 4.15 3.04 -0.99
CA LEU A 48 3.62 3.20 0.37
C LEU A 48 3.54 1.91 1.20
N GLY A 49 3.42 0.76 0.56
CA GLY A 49 3.15 -0.54 1.19
C GLY A 49 1.69 -0.95 1.22
N MET A 50 0.76 0.02 1.31
CA MET A 50 -0.69 -0.16 1.19
C MET A 50 -1.37 1.19 0.98
N HIS A 51 -2.26 1.29 -0.01
CA HIS A 51 -3.16 2.43 -0.15
C HIS A 51 -4.49 2.16 0.56
N CYS A 52 -5.06 3.18 1.20
CA CYS A 52 -6.38 3.10 1.83
C CYS A 52 -7.39 3.86 0.99
N MET A 53 -8.62 3.36 0.86
CA MET A 53 -9.72 4.07 0.23
C MET A 53 -11.00 3.92 1.03
N ASN A 54 -11.95 4.84 0.84
CA ASN A 54 -13.29 4.65 1.38
C ASN A 54 -13.96 3.42 0.75
N GLU A 55 -14.75 2.69 1.54
CA GLU A 55 -15.66 1.67 1.02
C GLU A 55 -16.84 2.30 0.25
N ASP A 56 -17.37 3.40 0.79
CA ASP A 56 -18.50 4.16 0.25
C ASP A 56 -18.17 5.66 0.20
N PHE A 57 -18.48 6.30 -0.94
CA PHE A 57 -18.18 7.71 -1.23
C PHE A 57 -19.40 8.63 -1.18
N SER A 58 -20.56 8.15 -0.71
CA SER A 58 -21.82 8.90 -0.75
C SER A 58 -21.95 9.99 0.30
N GLU A 59 -21.24 9.84 1.43
CA GLU A 59 -21.34 10.75 2.58
C GLU A 59 -20.01 11.46 2.87
N ILE A 60 -18.89 10.72 2.86
CA ILE A 60 -17.56 11.26 3.12
C ILE A 60 -16.52 10.68 2.15
N MET A 61 -15.41 11.40 1.99
CA MET A 61 -14.25 10.94 1.26
C MET A 61 -12.97 11.34 2.01
N ILE A 62 -12.19 10.34 2.39
CA ILE A 62 -10.85 10.49 2.98
C ILE A 62 -9.83 10.30 1.86
N LEU A 63 -9.85 9.14 1.20
CA LEU A 63 -8.96 8.80 0.09
C LEU A 63 -9.73 8.07 -1.03
N PRO A 64 -9.50 8.42 -2.30
CA PRO A 64 -10.11 7.77 -3.45
C PRO A 64 -9.42 6.42 -3.77
N PRO A 65 -9.97 5.61 -4.69
CA PRO A 65 -9.23 4.51 -5.29
C PRO A 65 -7.96 5.05 -5.96
N PHE A 66 -6.80 4.58 -5.49
CA PHE A 66 -5.50 5.05 -5.96
C PHE A 66 -4.43 4.00 -5.66
N ASN A 67 -3.39 3.96 -6.49
CA ASN A 67 -2.13 3.32 -6.18
C ASN A 67 -1.06 3.87 -7.12
N THR A 68 0.18 3.80 -6.68
CA THR A 68 1.36 4.13 -7.48
C THR A 68 2.25 2.90 -7.59
N LEU A 69 2.63 2.57 -8.81
CA LEU A 69 3.53 1.46 -9.10
C LEU A 69 4.79 1.99 -9.77
N HIS A 70 5.94 1.51 -9.31
CA HIS A 70 7.25 1.83 -9.87
C HIS A 70 7.90 0.61 -10.50
N ALA A 71 8.84 0.86 -11.42
CA ALA A 71 9.68 -0.14 -12.03
C ALA A 71 11.10 0.39 -12.25
N GLN A 72 12.12 -0.28 -11.74
CA GLN A 72 13.52 -0.01 -12.08
C GLN A 72 14.07 -1.15 -12.95
N VAL A 73 14.68 -0.80 -14.07
CA VAL A 73 15.18 -1.76 -15.06
C VAL A 73 16.71 -1.73 -15.10
N ILE A 74 17.33 -2.90 -15.00
CA ILE A 74 18.79 -3.05 -15.05
C ILE A 74 19.16 -3.94 -16.24
N ASP A 75 20.02 -3.43 -17.13
CA ASP A 75 20.66 -4.19 -18.19
C ASP A 75 21.91 -4.87 -17.64
N ARG A 76 21.96 -6.19 -17.79
CA ARG A 76 23.04 -7.08 -17.34
C ARG A 76 23.68 -7.85 -18.49
N SER A 77 23.53 -7.36 -19.72
CA SER A 77 24.14 -7.98 -20.92
C SER A 77 25.66 -7.85 -20.93
N GLU A 78 26.17 -6.73 -20.40
CA GLU A 78 27.59 -6.49 -20.17
C GLU A 78 28.04 -7.00 -18.78
N ARG A 79 29.36 -7.00 -18.56
CA ARG A 79 29.96 -7.42 -17.26
C ARG A 79 29.45 -6.55 -16.10
N GLU A 80 29.46 -5.24 -16.29
CA GLU A 80 28.96 -4.29 -15.31
C GLU A 80 27.50 -3.92 -15.63
N PRO A 81 26.56 -4.07 -14.68
CA PRO A 81 25.17 -3.72 -14.91
C PRO A 81 24.99 -2.22 -15.10
N LYS A 82 23.98 -1.87 -15.91
CA LYS A 82 23.62 -0.47 -16.17
C LYS A 82 22.13 -0.27 -15.91
N ILE A 83 21.80 0.76 -15.13
CA ILE A 83 20.40 1.15 -14.99
C ILE A 83 19.92 1.71 -16.34
N VAL A 84 18.87 1.12 -16.89
CA VAL A 84 18.24 1.56 -18.13
C VAL A 84 17.44 2.83 -17.82
N LYS A 85 17.49 3.81 -18.72
CA LYS A 85 16.77 5.09 -18.56
C LYS A 85 15.85 5.43 -19.74
N SER A 86 16.07 4.79 -20.88
CA SER A 86 15.35 5.01 -22.13
C SER A 86 15.59 3.85 -23.10
N GLY A 87 14.91 3.87 -24.26
CA GLY A 87 15.08 2.84 -25.29
C GLY A 87 14.38 1.51 -24.99
N VAL A 88 13.49 1.51 -24.01
CA VAL A 88 12.55 0.43 -23.68
C VAL A 88 11.16 1.01 -23.41
N THR A 89 10.13 0.20 -23.62
CA THR A 89 8.77 0.48 -23.16
C THR A 89 8.52 -0.36 -21.91
N VAL A 90 8.00 0.25 -20.85
CA VAL A 90 7.59 -0.46 -19.64
C VAL A 90 6.07 -0.44 -19.56
N GLU A 91 5.45 -1.60 -19.50
CA GLU A 91 4.00 -1.79 -19.43
C GLU A 91 3.63 -2.48 -18.13
N TYR A 92 2.45 -2.15 -17.61
CA TYR A 92 1.85 -2.85 -16.47
C TYR A 92 0.43 -3.30 -16.79
N ARG A 93 -0.02 -4.32 -16.08
CA ARG A 93 -1.41 -4.76 -16.00
C ARG A 93 -1.66 -5.41 -14.65
N ILE A 94 -2.91 -5.46 -14.21
CA ILE A 94 -3.31 -6.11 -12.96
C ILE A 94 -4.26 -7.27 -13.31
N PRO A 95 -3.73 -8.48 -13.57
CA PRO A 95 -4.57 -9.61 -13.92
C PRO A 95 -5.60 -9.93 -12.83
N GLY A 96 -6.84 -10.16 -13.24
CA GLY A 96 -7.95 -10.45 -12.32
C GLY A 96 -8.50 -9.23 -11.58
N ASN A 97 -7.97 -8.03 -11.79
CA ASN A 97 -8.56 -6.78 -11.30
C ASN A 97 -8.47 -5.70 -12.40
N THR A 98 -9.25 -5.90 -13.45
CA THR A 98 -9.16 -5.17 -14.73
C THR A 98 -10.15 -4.01 -14.86
N HIS A 99 -11.13 -3.96 -13.96
CA HIS A 99 -12.11 -2.88 -13.85
C HIS A 99 -12.39 -2.59 -12.37
N SER A 100 -12.84 -1.37 -12.08
CA SER A 100 -13.13 -0.90 -10.72
C SER A 100 -14.45 -0.13 -10.59
N ALA A 101 -14.98 0.42 -11.68
CA ALA A 101 -16.15 1.30 -11.65
C ALA A 101 -17.47 0.64 -11.23
N ASP A 102 -17.56 -0.67 -11.35
CA ASP A 102 -18.68 -1.50 -10.89
C ASP A 102 -18.48 -2.07 -9.48
N LYS A 103 -17.28 -1.87 -8.89
CA LYS A 103 -16.90 -2.38 -7.56
C LYS A 103 -16.90 -1.30 -6.48
N THR A 104 -17.10 -0.04 -6.85
CA THR A 104 -17.22 1.10 -5.94
C THR A 104 -18.13 2.17 -6.54
N ASN A 105 -18.74 3.00 -5.69
CA ASN A 105 -19.54 4.14 -6.12
C ASN A 105 -18.72 5.42 -6.35
N PHE A 106 -17.38 5.36 -6.32
CA PHE A 106 -16.49 6.52 -6.46
C PHE A 106 -16.83 7.45 -7.63
N TRP A 107 -16.95 6.93 -8.86
CA TRP A 107 -17.24 7.77 -10.04
C TRP A 107 -18.63 8.41 -10.00
N LYS A 108 -19.60 7.83 -9.28
CA LYS A 108 -20.93 8.43 -9.07
C LYS A 108 -20.83 9.71 -8.23
N TYR A 109 -19.92 9.73 -7.26
CA TYR A 109 -19.72 10.85 -6.33
C TYR A 109 -18.48 11.71 -6.66
N TRP A 110 -17.90 11.51 -7.84
CA TRP A 110 -16.74 12.27 -8.31
C TRP A 110 -17.03 13.76 -8.44
N GLN A 111 -18.11 14.11 -9.16
CA GLN A 111 -18.30 15.48 -9.64
C GLN A 111 -18.44 16.54 -8.55
N PRO A 112 -19.21 16.30 -7.47
CA PRO A 112 -19.29 17.23 -6.35
C PRO A 112 -17.93 17.52 -5.69
N VAL A 113 -16.97 16.59 -5.82
CA VAL A 113 -15.70 16.61 -5.10
C VAL A 113 -14.52 17.10 -5.96
N PHE A 114 -14.40 16.59 -7.19
CA PHE A 114 -13.24 16.82 -8.05
C PHE A 114 -13.55 17.59 -9.35
N GLY A 115 -14.80 18.01 -9.55
CA GLY A 115 -15.20 18.75 -10.76
C GLY A 115 -15.59 17.83 -11.93
N PRO A 116 -15.26 18.15 -13.20
CA PRO A 116 -15.76 17.41 -14.35
C PRO A 116 -15.53 15.89 -14.24
N PRO A 117 -16.53 15.05 -14.58
CA PRO A 117 -16.43 13.61 -14.43
C PRO A 117 -15.29 13.02 -15.27
N LYS A 118 -14.58 12.05 -14.70
CA LYS A 118 -13.64 11.20 -15.45
C LYS A 118 -14.33 9.98 -16.04
N PRO A 119 -13.81 9.40 -17.14
CA PRO A 119 -14.27 8.11 -17.61
C PRO A 119 -14.20 7.04 -16.51
N PRO A 120 -15.15 6.09 -16.46
CA PRO A 120 -15.07 4.93 -15.59
C PRO A 120 -13.73 4.19 -15.74
N ASN A 121 -13.22 3.61 -14.65
CA ASN A 121 -11.94 2.90 -14.59
C ASN A 121 -10.70 3.75 -14.88
N VAL A 122 -10.82 5.08 -14.92
CA VAL A 122 -9.71 6.02 -15.05
C VAL A 122 -9.53 6.76 -13.73
N GLY A 123 -8.34 6.68 -13.15
CA GLY A 123 -8.02 7.28 -11.87
C GLY A 123 -7.61 8.76 -11.97
N LEU A 124 -7.22 9.32 -10.83
CA LEU A 124 -7.03 10.76 -10.66
C LEU A 124 -6.01 11.35 -11.65
N THR A 125 -4.94 10.61 -11.94
CA THR A 125 -3.86 11.05 -12.85
C THR A 125 -4.06 10.55 -14.30
N GLY A 126 -5.23 10.02 -14.64
CA GLY A 126 -5.57 9.61 -16.02
C GLY A 126 -5.17 8.17 -16.40
N ASN A 127 -4.63 7.39 -15.46
CA ASN A 127 -4.23 6.01 -15.69
C ASN A 127 -5.35 5.03 -15.33
N GLY A 128 -5.36 3.85 -15.98
CA GLY A 128 -6.29 2.76 -15.71
C GLY A 128 -5.66 1.60 -14.92
N LEU A 129 -6.19 0.38 -15.09
CA LEU A 129 -5.69 -0.85 -14.45
C LEU A 129 -4.64 -1.59 -15.31
N SER A 130 -4.29 -0.98 -16.45
CA SER A 130 -3.21 -1.40 -17.34
C SER A 130 -2.78 -0.23 -18.20
N GLY A 131 -1.54 -0.24 -18.67
CA GLY A 131 -1.02 0.79 -19.55
C GLY A 131 0.50 0.83 -19.61
N GLN A 132 1.04 1.94 -20.09
CA GLN A 132 2.47 2.22 -20.08
C GLN A 132 2.85 3.00 -18.82
N MET A 133 4.03 2.70 -18.28
CA MET A 133 4.66 3.47 -17.23
C MET A 133 5.54 4.56 -17.85
N LEU A 134 5.63 5.72 -17.22
CA LEU A 134 6.39 6.87 -17.71
C LEU A 134 7.74 6.96 -16.98
N PRO A 135 8.84 7.32 -17.67
CA PRO A 135 10.11 7.55 -17.00
C PRO A 135 10.01 8.73 -16.03
N THR A 136 10.52 8.56 -14.81
CA THR A 136 10.47 9.59 -13.75
C THR A 136 11.54 10.66 -13.93
N GLY A 137 12.67 10.29 -14.55
CA GLY A 137 13.91 11.08 -14.53
C GLY A 137 14.92 10.60 -13.46
N ASP A 138 14.46 9.78 -12.51
CA ASP A 138 15.21 9.34 -11.33
C ASP A 138 15.63 7.87 -11.41
N ASN A 139 16.00 7.43 -12.61
CA ASN A 139 16.44 6.06 -12.92
C ASN A 139 15.37 4.97 -12.72
N ASP A 140 14.09 5.32 -12.84
CA ASP A 140 12.96 4.39 -12.83
C ASP A 140 11.80 4.87 -13.72
N TRP A 141 10.75 4.05 -13.78
CA TRP A 141 9.47 4.33 -14.41
C TRP A 141 8.38 4.27 -13.36
N GLN A 142 7.32 5.04 -13.55
CA GLN A 142 6.19 5.11 -12.65
C GLN A 142 4.87 5.14 -13.41
N VAL A 143 3.85 4.59 -12.78
CA VAL A 143 2.46 4.93 -13.05
C VAL A 143 1.78 5.32 -11.73
N THR A 144 1.14 6.48 -11.71
CA THR A 144 0.39 6.98 -10.55
C THR A 144 -1.10 6.81 -10.75
N GLY A 145 -1.89 6.89 -9.68
CA GLY A 145 -3.34 7.00 -9.77
C GLY A 145 -4.02 5.85 -10.45
N ILE A 146 -3.51 4.62 -10.28
CA ILE A 146 -4.22 3.40 -10.66
C ILE A 146 -5.48 3.30 -9.79
N PRO A 147 -6.70 3.25 -10.36
CA PRO A 147 -7.93 3.22 -9.56
C PRO A 147 -8.26 1.77 -9.15
N ILE A 148 -7.33 1.13 -8.45
CA ILE A 148 -7.46 -0.24 -7.95
C ILE A 148 -8.42 -0.30 -6.75
N THR A 149 -9.12 -1.42 -6.59
CA THR A 149 -10.00 -1.70 -5.43
C THR A 149 -9.62 -3.05 -4.82
N PRO A 150 -9.91 -3.30 -3.53
CA PRO A 150 -9.61 -4.59 -2.92
C PRO A 150 -10.51 -5.72 -3.45
N THR A 151 -11.53 -5.41 -4.25
CA THR A 151 -12.40 -6.42 -4.87
C THR A 151 -11.87 -6.81 -6.25
N ASP A 152 -11.66 -8.10 -6.48
CA ASP A 152 -11.22 -8.62 -7.78
C ASP A 152 -12.40 -8.74 -8.78
N ASP A 153 -12.11 -9.09 -10.04
CA ASP A 153 -13.12 -9.21 -11.11
C ASP A 153 -14.13 -10.35 -10.86
N ALA A 154 -13.81 -11.29 -9.96
CA ALA A 154 -14.70 -12.36 -9.51
C ALA A 154 -15.50 -11.98 -8.25
N GLY A 155 -15.38 -10.73 -7.76
CA GLY A 155 -16.07 -10.26 -6.57
C GLY A 155 -15.44 -10.71 -5.25
N ARG A 156 -14.20 -11.21 -5.25
CA ARG A 156 -13.50 -11.66 -4.05
C ARG A 156 -12.68 -10.54 -3.44
N ASP A 157 -12.62 -10.50 -2.12
CA ASP A 157 -11.69 -9.63 -1.38
C ASP A 157 -10.24 -10.10 -1.62
N ASN A 158 -9.42 -9.19 -2.13
CA ASN A 158 -8.02 -9.35 -2.42
C ASN A 158 -7.30 -8.01 -2.17
N PRO A 159 -6.81 -7.78 -0.93
CA PRO A 159 -6.11 -6.56 -0.57
C PRO A 159 -4.68 -6.47 -1.13
N TYR A 160 -4.18 -7.54 -1.75
CA TYR A 160 -2.84 -7.62 -2.34
C TYR A 160 -2.87 -8.02 -3.84
N PRO A 161 -3.56 -7.27 -4.72
CA PRO A 161 -3.52 -7.54 -6.17
C PRO A 161 -2.09 -7.53 -6.70
N LEU A 162 -1.75 -8.48 -7.57
CA LEU A 162 -0.45 -8.53 -8.22
C LEU A 162 -0.50 -7.81 -9.57
N ALA A 163 0.34 -6.79 -9.75
CA ALA A 163 0.65 -6.28 -11.07
C ALA A 163 1.69 -7.16 -11.76
N VAL A 164 1.58 -7.26 -13.08
CA VAL A 164 2.61 -7.79 -13.96
C VAL A 164 3.23 -6.62 -14.71
N ILE A 165 4.54 -6.44 -14.56
CA ILE A 165 5.32 -5.39 -15.25
C ILE A 165 6.15 -6.05 -16.34
N THR A 166 6.04 -5.56 -17.57
CA THR A 166 6.74 -6.10 -18.74
C THR A 166 7.60 -5.03 -19.40
N VAL A 167 8.88 -5.33 -19.59
CA VAL A 167 9.83 -4.49 -20.31
C VAL A 167 9.95 -4.99 -21.75
N LYS A 168 9.77 -4.09 -22.72
CA LYS A 168 9.83 -4.40 -24.14
C LYS A 168 10.83 -3.52 -24.88
N ARG A 169 11.44 -4.04 -25.94
CA ARG A 169 12.21 -3.27 -26.92
C ARG A 169 11.83 -3.75 -28.32
N ARG A 170 11.35 -2.82 -29.16
CA ARG A 170 10.89 -3.13 -30.54
C ARG A 170 9.87 -4.29 -30.59
N GLY A 171 9.01 -4.39 -29.58
CA GLY A 171 7.98 -5.43 -29.46
C GLY A 171 8.44 -6.73 -28.80
N GLU A 172 9.74 -6.97 -28.66
CA GLU A 172 10.29 -8.14 -27.96
C GLU A 172 10.24 -7.92 -26.44
N VAL A 173 9.78 -8.93 -25.70
CA VAL A 173 9.80 -8.92 -24.23
C VAL A 173 11.20 -9.24 -23.75
N LEU A 174 11.80 -8.32 -22.99
CA LEU A 174 13.15 -8.45 -22.46
C LEU A 174 13.19 -8.92 -21.01
N ALA A 175 12.19 -8.55 -20.22
CA ALA A 175 12.06 -8.96 -18.83
C ALA A 175 10.61 -8.77 -18.36
N THR A 176 10.22 -9.55 -17.35
CA THR A 176 8.95 -9.42 -16.64
C THR A 176 9.17 -9.60 -15.16
N THR A 177 8.42 -8.88 -14.34
CA THR A 177 8.33 -9.11 -12.90
C THR A 177 6.89 -8.96 -12.41
N GLN A 178 6.67 -9.28 -11.15
CA GLN A 178 5.43 -9.07 -10.43
C GLN A 178 5.69 -8.20 -9.20
N ALA A 179 4.74 -7.33 -8.87
CA ALA A 179 4.77 -6.53 -7.66
C ALA A 179 3.34 -6.35 -7.13
N VAL A 180 3.21 -6.32 -5.81
CA VAL A 180 1.91 -6.10 -5.17
C VAL A 180 1.50 -4.63 -5.35
N VAL A 181 0.21 -4.40 -5.66
CA VAL A 181 -0.46 -3.10 -5.76
C VAL A 181 -1.52 -3.02 -4.65
N PRO A 182 -1.09 -2.91 -3.39
CA PRO A 182 -1.93 -3.19 -2.23
C PRO A 182 -2.94 -2.08 -1.97
N VAL A 183 -4.18 -2.47 -1.68
CA VAL A 183 -5.28 -1.54 -1.43
C VAL A 183 -6.23 -2.11 -0.38
N SER A 184 -6.78 -1.26 0.48
CA SER A 184 -7.72 -1.66 1.52
C SER A 184 -8.83 -0.63 1.71
N THR A 185 -10.02 -1.13 2.05
CA THR A 185 -11.16 -0.34 2.56
C THR A 185 -11.29 -0.43 4.08
N GLU A 186 -10.35 -1.09 4.75
CA GLU A 186 -10.40 -1.32 6.20
C GLU A 186 -10.13 -0.02 6.97
N ILE A 187 -11.23 0.66 7.34
CA ILE A 187 -11.27 1.84 8.21
C ILE A 187 -12.41 1.63 9.20
N ASN A 188 -12.10 1.46 10.48
CA ASN A 188 -13.08 0.97 11.46
C ASN A 188 -13.77 2.11 12.25
N CYS A 189 -14.22 3.17 11.57
CA CYS A 189 -14.94 4.29 12.22
C CYS A 189 -16.13 3.83 13.07
N HIS A 190 -16.80 2.75 12.65
CA HIS A 190 -17.94 2.13 13.31
C HIS A 190 -17.65 1.63 14.73
N LEU A 191 -16.40 1.54 15.16
CA LEU A 191 -16.06 1.15 16.53
C LEU A 191 -16.55 2.18 17.54
N CYS A 192 -16.53 3.46 17.16
CA CYS A 192 -16.88 4.59 18.02
C CYS A 192 -18.01 5.45 17.46
N HIS A 193 -18.15 5.51 16.13
CA HIS A 193 -19.26 6.17 15.42
C HIS A 193 -20.33 5.14 15.08
N ASN A 194 -21.15 4.80 16.08
CA ASN A 194 -22.09 3.68 16.03
C ASN A 194 -23.49 4.03 16.55
N THR A 195 -23.87 5.32 16.48
CA THR A 195 -25.23 5.75 16.84
C THR A 195 -26.27 4.90 16.09
N PRO A 196 -27.18 4.21 16.79
CA PRO A 196 -28.15 3.32 16.14
C PRO A 196 -29.03 4.05 15.12
N GLY A 197 -29.21 3.44 13.95
CA GLY A 197 -30.10 3.95 12.89
C GLY A 197 -29.45 4.93 11.92
N ILE A 198 -28.16 5.22 12.05
CA ILE A 198 -27.40 6.02 11.09
C ILE A 198 -26.08 5.34 10.71
N SER A 199 -25.48 5.75 9.59
CA SER A 199 -24.16 5.26 9.17
C SER A 199 -23.06 5.86 10.06
N PRO A 200 -21.88 5.20 10.15
CA PRO A 200 -20.71 5.78 10.82
C PRO A 200 -20.29 7.13 10.23
N ALA A 201 -20.43 7.32 8.91
CA ALA A 201 -20.11 8.57 8.24
C ALA A 201 -21.05 9.71 8.64
N LEU A 202 -22.37 9.45 8.69
CA LEU A 202 -23.35 10.43 9.15
C LEU A 202 -23.13 10.80 10.62
N ASP A 203 -22.83 9.82 11.48
CA ASP A 203 -22.53 10.07 12.89
C ASP A 203 -21.27 10.93 13.05
N LEU A 204 -20.25 10.69 12.24
CA LEU A 204 -19.04 11.52 12.17
C LEU A 204 -19.37 12.96 11.76
N LEU A 205 -20.12 13.16 10.67
CA LEU A 205 -20.47 14.51 10.20
C LEU A 205 -21.30 15.28 11.24
N ARG A 206 -22.26 14.61 11.89
CA ARG A 206 -23.01 15.20 13.02
C ARG A 206 -22.13 15.56 14.20
N ALA A 207 -21.15 14.71 14.53
CA ALA A 207 -20.19 15.02 15.59
C ALA A 207 -19.30 16.21 15.22
N HIS A 208 -18.90 16.30 13.95
CA HIS A 208 -18.14 17.43 13.41
C HIS A 208 -18.95 18.73 13.50
N ASP A 209 -20.19 18.73 13.01
CA ASP A 209 -21.11 19.88 13.05
C ASP A 209 -21.35 20.36 14.48
N ARG A 210 -21.65 19.46 15.41
CA ARG A 210 -21.83 19.81 16.83
C ARG A 210 -20.58 20.43 17.45
N ARG A 211 -19.38 19.95 17.09
CA ARG A 211 -18.13 20.36 17.73
C ARG A 211 -17.55 21.63 17.13
N HIS A 212 -17.74 21.84 15.83
CA HIS A 212 -17.10 22.90 15.06
C HIS A 212 -18.08 23.93 14.50
N GLY A 213 -19.39 23.76 14.70
CA GLY A 213 -20.41 24.68 14.22
C GLY A 213 -20.56 24.67 12.70
N THR A 214 -20.23 23.55 12.05
CA THR A 214 -20.39 23.34 10.60
C THR A 214 -21.79 22.80 10.26
N ASN A 215 -22.09 22.65 8.96
CA ASN A 215 -23.34 22.06 8.45
C ASN A 215 -23.06 20.96 7.41
N LEU A 216 -22.04 20.15 7.66
CA LEU A 216 -21.51 19.16 6.72
C LEU A 216 -22.46 17.99 6.46
N GLU A 217 -23.38 17.68 7.39
CA GLU A 217 -24.44 16.69 7.16
C GLU A 217 -25.28 17.03 5.91
N ASP A 218 -25.59 18.31 5.68
CA ASP A 218 -26.38 18.75 4.52
C ASP A 218 -25.52 18.99 3.26
N GLU A 219 -24.19 18.90 3.37
CA GLU A 219 -23.23 19.20 2.30
C GLU A 219 -22.56 17.93 1.72
N GLN A 220 -23.11 16.76 2.02
CA GLN A 220 -22.59 15.48 1.53
C GLN A 220 -22.58 15.37 -0.02
N PRO A 221 -21.59 14.66 -0.61
CA PRO A 221 -20.45 14.04 0.05
C PRO A 221 -19.36 15.05 0.43
N VAL A 222 -18.76 14.86 1.60
CA VAL A 222 -17.70 15.76 2.11
C VAL A 222 -16.31 15.16 1.88
N LEU A 223 -15.48 15.84 1.09
CA LEU A 223 -14.05 15.55 1.01
C LEU A 223 -13.32 16.24 2.16
N CYS A 224 -12.75 15.46 3.08
CA CYS A 224 -12.04 15.99 4.25
C CYS A 224 -10.92 16.96 3.84
N ALA A 225 -10.21 16.61 2.76
CA ALA A 225 -9.10 17.38 2.23
C ALA A 225 -9.47 18.72 1.59
N LYS A 226 -10.78 19.00 1.41
CA LYS A 226 -11.26 20.31 0.96
C LYS A 226 -11.00 21.39 1.99
N CYS A 227 -11.08 21.05 3.29
CA CYS A 227 -10.88 21.96 4.40
C CYS A 227 -9.56 21.68 5.14
N HIS A 228 -9.21 20.41 5.34
CA HIS A 228 -7.98 20.03 6.04
C HIS A 228 -6.88 19.69 5.03
N ALA A 229 -5.75 20.39 5.06
CA ALA A 229 -4.65 20.11 4.13
C ALA A 229 -4.24 18.62 4.15
N ASP A 230 -4.00 18.03 2.98
CA ASP A 230 -3.55 16.63 2.85
C ASP A 230 -2.56 16.46 1.70
N ASN A 231 -1.33 16.09 2.05
CA ASN A 231 -0.25 15.88 1.08
C ASN A 231 -0.47 14.64 0.20
N ALA A 232 -1.24 13.63 0.65
CA ALA A 232 -1.54 12.46 -0.19
C ALA A 232 -2.39 12.84 -1.41
N LEU A 233 -3.29 13.81 -1.25
CA LEU A 233 -4.13 14.33 -2.33
C LEU A 233 -3.55 15.58 -3.00
N GLY A 234 -2.47 16.14 -2.44
CA GLY A 234 -1.90 17.41 -2.90
C GLY A 234 -2.86 18.60 -2.74
N LEU A 235 -3.80 18.50 -1.79
CA LEU A 235 -4.81 19.54 -1.57
C LEU A 235 -4.37 20.44 -0.42
N PRO A 236 -4.32 21.78 -0.64
CA PRO A 236 -3.78 22.71 0.34
C PRO A 236 -4.70 22.95 1.55
N GLY A 237 -5.99 22.58 1.45
CA GLY A 237 -7.00 22.87 2.46
C GLY A 237 -7.12 24.37 2.77
N ASP A 238 -7.70 24.67 3.94
CA ASP A 238 -7.67 26.01 4.53
C ASP A 238 -6.46 26.11 5.46
N PRO A 239 -5.52 27.06 5.24
CA PRO A 239 -4.34 27.23 6.08
C PRO A 239 -4.64 27.67 7.52
N GLN A 240 -5.86 28.10 7.83
CA GLN A 240 -6.28 28.42 9.20
C GLN A 240 -6.74 27.18 9.99
N LEU A 241 -6.95 26.05 9.33
CA LEU A 241 -7.34 24.79 9.93
C LEU A 241 -6.14 23.86 10.10
N PRO A 242 -6.16 22.95 11.09
CA PRO A 242 -5.16 21.90 11.17
C PRO A 242 -5.19 21.04 9.90
N ASN A 243 -4.03 20.51 9.48
CA ASN A 243 -3.96 19.50 8.43
C ASN A 243 -4.75 18.23 8.83
N LEU A 244 -5.08 17.37 7.87
CA LEU A 244 -5.97 16.23 8.10
C LEU A 244 -5.42 15.26 9.15
N SER A 245 -4.10 15.01 9.16
CA SER A 245 -3.48 14.15 10.18
C SER A 245 -3.64 14.75 11.57
N SER A 246 -3.30 16.03 11.75
CA SER A 246 -3.43 16.70 13.06
C SER A 246 -4.88 16.76 13.53
N ALA A 247 -5.81 17.08 12.63
CA ALA A 247 -7.25 17.12 12.94
C ALA A 247 -7.77 15.76 13.41
N MET A 248 -7.42 14.69 12.69
CA MET A 248 -7.88 13.33 13.01
C MET A 248 -7.20 12.80 14.27
N HIS A 249 -5.88 12.78 14.33
CA HIS A 249 -5.16 12.12 15.40
C HIS A 249 -5.35 12.81 16.76
N LEU A 250 -5.24 14.15 16.84
CA LEU A 250 -5.40 14.87 18.11
C LEU A 250 -6.86 14.86 18.60
N ALA A 251 -7.83 14.75 17.69
CA ALA A 251 -9.22 14.56 18.09
C ALA A 251 -9.47 13.15 18.67
N HIS A 252 -8.72 12.13 18.28
CA HIS A 252 -8.95 10.75 18.70
C HIS A 252 -8.02 10.28 19.83
N ALA A 253 -6.80 10.81 19.94
CA ALA A 253 -5.81 10.43 20.96
C ALA A 253 -6.40 10.27 22.39
N PRO A 254 -7.16 11.25 22.95
CA PRO A 254 -7.71 11.11 24.30
C PRO A 254 -8.91 10.14 24.42
N ARG A 255 -9.36 9.54 23.32
CA ARG A 255 -10.58 8.70 23.22
C ARG A 255 -10.28 7.23 22.95
N MET A 256 -9.02 6.86 22.73
CA MET A 256 -8.65 5.49 22.38
C MET A 256 -8.52 4.54 23.58
N GLY A 257 -8.49 5.09 24.81
CA GLY A 257 -8.37 4.29 26.03
C GLY A 257 -9.52 3.30 26.20
N GLY A 258 -9.19 2.03 26.46
CA GLY A 258 -10.17 0.98 26.76
C GLY A 258 -10.71 0.20 25.56
N LEU A 259 -10.23 0.48 24.34
CA LEU A 259 -10.56 -0.33 23.15
C LEU A 259 -9.72 -1.63 23.12
N PRO A 260 -10.28 -2.77 22.66
CA PRO A 260 -9.62 -4.07 22.69
C PRO A 260 -8.69 -4.28 21.48
N PHE A 261 -7.73 -3.37 21.26
CA PHE A 261 -6.73 -3.52 20.21
C PHE A 261 -5.35 -3.74 20.81
N GLU A 262 -4.60 -4.70 20.24
CA GLU A 262 -3.16 -4.81 20.48
C GLU A 262 -2.44 -3.56 19.97
N GLU A 263 -2.90 -3.01 18.83
CA GLU A 263 -2.39 -1.78 18.22
C GLU A 263 -3.53 -0.79 17.91
N ALA A 264 -3.57 0.35 18.63
CA ALA A 264 -4.64 1.34 18.51
C ALA A 264 -4.73 1.99 17.11
N CYS A 265 -3.63 2.00 16.36
CA CYS A 265 -3.56 2.52 14.99
C CYS A 265 -4.53 1.77 14.06
N TYR A 266 -4.77 0.48 14.31
CA TYR A 266 -5.65 -0.36 13.48
C TYR A 266 -7.15 -0.12 13.67
N ALA A 267 -7.52 0.77 14.61
CA ALA A 267 -8.89 1.28 14.68
C ALA A 267 -9.26 2.15 13.46
N CYS A 268 -8.28 2.76 12.80
CA CYS A 268 -8.51 3.64 11.65
C CYS A 268 -7.67 3.25 10.43
N HIS A 269 -6.49 2.68 10.62
CA HIS A 269 -5.62 2.21 9.55
C HIS A 269 -5.82 0.71 9.30
N PRO A 270 -5.54 0.23 8.07
CA PRO A 270 -5.71 -1.18 7.75
C PRO A 270 -4.77 -2.07 8.55
N GLY A 271 -5.28 -3.13 9.20
CA GLY A 271 -4.48 -3.86 10.18
C GLY A 271 -5.00 -5.23 10.55
N ALA A 272 -6.19 -5.29 11.13
CA ALA A 272 -6.75 -6.53 11.66
C ALA A 272 -6.95 -7.59 10.58
N ARG A 273 -7.33 -7.18 9.35
CA ARG A 273 -7.47 -8.10 8.21
C ARG A 273 -6.37 -7.93 7.19
N THR A 274 -6.15 -6.69 6.76
CA THR A 274 -5.32 -6.37 5.58
C THR A 274 -3.89 -5.98 5.92
N LYS A 275 -3.53 -5.86 7.21
CA LYS A 275 -2.15 -5.66 7.70
C LYS A 275 -1.33 -4.68 6.86
N CYS A 276 -1.59 -3.38 7.01
CA CYS A 276 -0.81 -2.34 6.32
C CYS A 276 0.70 -2.58 6.50
N GLN A 277 1.13 -2.81 7.75
CA GLN A 277 2.48 -3.30 8.07
C GLN A 277 2.50 -4.82 8.14
N ARG A 278 3.39 -5.42 7.35
CA ARG A 278 3.57 -6.89 7.23
C ARG A 278 5.01 -7.28 6.90
N ASP A 279 5.94 -6.38 7.17
CA ASP A 279 7.35 -6.49 6.80
C ASP A 279 8.19 -7.28 7.82
N VAL A 280 9.49 -7.37 7.54
CA VAL A 280 10.47 -7.97 8.44
C VAL A 280 10.51 -7.32 9.83
N HIS A 281 10.10 -6.04 9.97
CA HIS A 281 10.03 -5.37 11.27
C HIS A 281 8.82 -5.87 12.06
N PHE A 282 7.66 -6.01 11.39
CA PHE A 282 6.47 -6.62 11.98
C PHE A 282 6.74 -8.05 12.49
N ASP A 283 7.44 -8.89 11.72
CA ASP A 283 7.85 -10.24 12.13
C ASP A 283 8.74 -10.25 13.40
N ARG A 284 9.42 -9.13 13.67
CA ARG A 284 10.29 -8.93 14.84
C ARG A 284 9.61 -8.19 15.98
N GLY A 285 8.30 -7.96 15.90
CA GLY A 285 7.52 -7.28 16.93
C GLY A 285 7.78 -5.77 17.00
N ILE A 286 8.25 -5.16 15.91
CA ILE A 286 8.36 -3.70 15.77
C ILE A 286 7.09 -3.22 15.07
N GLY A 287 6.27 -2.47 15.80
CA GLY A 287 4.97 -1.96 15.36
C GLY A 287 5.01 -0.52 14.87
N CYS A 288 3.82 0.06 14.66
CA CYS A 288 3.67 1.39 14.11
C CYS A 288 4.31 2.47 15.01
N THR A 289 4.11 2.34 16.32
CA THR A 289 4.53 3.36 17.30
C THR A 289 6.03 3.38 17.56
N ASP A 290 6.74 2.28 17.29
CA ASP A 290 8.21 2.21 17.39
C ASP A 290 8.91 3.12 16.36
N CYS A 291 8.25 3.39 15.23
CA CYS A 291 8.76 4.24 14.16
C CYS A 291 8.08 5.62 14.12
N HIS A 292 6.75 5.65 14.21
CA HIS A 292 5.96 6.87 14.02
C HIS A 292 5.64 7.61 15.32
N GLY A 293 5.81 6.98 16.49
CA GLY A 293 5.32 7.47 17.77
C GLY A 293 3.82 7.22 17.98
N ASP A 294 3.28 7.76 19.06
CA ASP A 294 1.85 7.64 19.39
C ASP A 294 0.98 8.58 18.55
N MET A 295 -0.34 8.58 18.79
CA MET A 295 -1.27 9.44 18.05
C MET A 295 -1.00 10.93 18.24
N GLU A 296 -0.48 11.36 19.39
CA GLU A 296 -0.15 12.77 19.61
C GLU A 296 1.08 13.15 18.77
N ALA A 297 2.09 12.27 18.69
CA ALA A 297 3.26 12.47 17.83
C ALA A 297 2.89 12.52 16.34
N VAL A 298 2.04 11.60 15.86
CA VAL A 298 1.59 11.60 14.45
C VAL A 298 0.66 12.78 14.15
N GLY A 299 -0.04 13.28 15.17
CA GLY A 299 -0.91 14.45 15.11
C GLY A 299 -0.18 15.80 15.28
N ASP A 300 1.11 15.83 15.57
CA ASP A 300 1.86 17.06 15.81
C ASP A 300 1.72 18.04 14.62
N PRO A 301 1.21 19.27 14.83
CA PRO A 301 1.08 20.27 13.77
C PRO A 301 2.38 20.66 13.08
N ASN A 302 3.54 20.38 13.68
CA ASN A 302 4.85 20.64 13.08
C ASN A 302 5.30 19.54 12.10
N ARG A 303 4.62 18.39 12.10
CA ARG A 303 4.89 17.30 11.17
C ARG A 303 4.13 17.56 9.86
N ASN A 304 4.77 17.25 8.73
CA ASN A 304 4.14 17.23 7.41
C ASN A 304 3.85 15.76 7.03
N PRO A 305 2.62 15.26 7.20
CA PRO A 305 2.27 13.88 6.88
C PRO A 305 2.61 13.56 5.43
N TRP A 306 3.04 12.33 5.14
CA TRP A 306 3.48 11.84 3.83
C TRP A 306 4.81 12.40 3.32
N LEU A 307 5.38 13.42 3.99
CA LEU A 307 6.63 14.08 3.64
C LEU A 307 7.71 13.92 4.72
N ASP A 308 7.31 13.92 5.99
CA ASP A 308 8.17 13.70 7.16
C ASP A 308 7.96 12.28 7.70
N GLU A 309 8.66 11.29 7.15
CA GLU A 309 8.51 9.87 7.51
C GLU A 309 9.72 9.31 8.28
N PRO A 310 9.53 8.23 9.06
CA PRO A 310 10.62 7.56 9.77
C PRO A 310 11.75 7.13 8.84
N ARG A 311 12.98 7.16 9.35
CA ARG A 311 14.19 6.87 8.56
C ARG A 311 14.87 5.61 9.07
N CYS A 312 15.34 4.76 8.16
CA CYS A 312 16.14 3.59 8.48
C CYS A 312 17.39 3.96 9.29
N GLY A 313 18.05 5.08 8.94
CA GLY A 313 19.26 5.56 9.61
C GLY A 313 19.08 5.93 11.10
N ASP A 314 17.85 6.08 11.59
CA ASP A 314 17.60 6.40 13.00
C ASP A 314 17.89 5.19 13.91
N CYS A 315 17.61 3.97 13.40
CA CYS A 315 17.81 2.70 14.11
C CYS A 315 18.98 1.88 13.55
N HIS A 316 19.14 1.84 12.22
CA HIS A 316 20.17 1.03 11.55
C HIS A 316 21.49 1.77 11.47
N ARG A 317 22.57 1.12 11.92
CA ARG A 317 23.93 1.65 11.86
C ARG A 317 24.89 0.55 11.43
N ARG A 318 25.51 0.73 10.27
CA ARG A 318 26.52 -0.20 9.75
C ARG A 318 27.70 0.58 9.16
N PRO A 319 28.94 0.37 9.63
CA PRO A 319 30.11 1.05 9.07
C PRO A 319 30.21 0.84 7.56
N GLY A 320 30.43 1.93 6.83
CA GLY A 320 30.58 1.92 5.37
C GLY A 320 29.28 1.90 4.57
N PHE A 321 28.11 1.88 5.22
CA PHE A 321 26.80 1.91 4.56
C PHE A 321 26.21 3.31 4.62
N GLU A 322 25.62 3.75 3.51
CA GLU A 322 24.78 4.96 3.45
C GLU A 322 23.31 4.55 3.57
N PHE A 323 22.52 5.34 4.28
CA PHE A 323 21.06 5.15 4.36
C PHE A 323 20.36 6.21 3.51
N GLU A 324 19.15 6.63 3.86
CA GLU A 324 18.42 7.63 3.12
C GLU A 324 19.22 8.93 2.96
N GLN A 325 19.17 9.50 1.76
CA GLN A 325 19.78 10.80 1.49
C GLN A 325 19.09 11.90 2.34
N PRO A 326 19.81 12.97 2.71
CA PRO A 326 19.21 14.10 3.41
C PRO A 326 17.98 14.64 2.68
N GLY A 327 16.87 14.84 3.40
CA GLY A 327 15.61 15.35 2.85
C GLY A 327 14.94 14.42 1.83
N THR A 328 15.34 13.16 1.75
CA THR A 328 14.78 12.17 0.81
C THR A 328 14.14 11.04 1.60
N LEU A 329 12.92 10.68 1.24
CA LEU A 329 12.19 9.55 1.83
C LEU A 329 12.78 8.22 1.38
N TYR A 330 12.62 7.17 2.18
CA TYR A 330 13.03 5.81 1.80
C TYR A 330 12.52 5.40 0.40
N ARG A 331 11.23 5.68 0.10
CA ARG A 331 10.60 5.34 -1.18
C ARG A 331 11.26 5.99 -2.41
N ASN A 332 12.00 7.09 -2.20
CA ASN A 332 12.71 7.85 -3.23
C ASN A 332 14.24 7.75 -3.08
N SER A 333 14.72 7.06 -2.04
CA SER A 333 16.13 6.96 -1.73
C SER A 333 16.79 5.87 -2.57
N VAL A 334 18.09 6.04 -2.78
CA VAL A 334 18.88 5.10 -3.57
C VAL A 334 20.11 4.59 -2.81
N GLY A 335 20.58 3.40 -3.15
CA GLY A 335 21.84 2.83 -2.68
C GLY A 335 22.56 2.17 -3.85
N HIS A 336 23.73 1.58 -3.58
CA HIS A 336 24.45 0.72 -4.52
C HIS A 336 24.44 1.21 -5.99
N LYS A 337 25.11 2.33 -6.28
CA LYS A 337 25.14 2.97 -7.61
C LYS A 337 23.77 3.42 -8.16
N LYS A 338 22.96 4.02 -7.30
CA LYS A 338 21.65 4.63 -7.62
C LYS A 338 20.52 3.63 -7.91
N VAL A 339 20.65 2.41 -7.40
CA VAL A 339 19.53 1.46 -7.32
C VAL A 339 18.56 1.92 -6.24
N HIS A 340 17.26 1.95 -6.51
CA HIS A 340 16.26 2.39 -5.54
C HIS A 340 16.23 1.45 -4.34
N CYS A 341 16.11 2.01 -3.12
CA CYS A 341 16.05 1.21 -1.90
C CYS A 341 14.93 0.16 -1.99
N ALA A 342 13.74 0.58 -2.47
CA ALA A 342 12.59 -0.29 -2.62
C ALA A 342 12.76 -1.39 -3.69
N ALA A 343 13.67 -1.23 -4.66
CA ALA A 343 13.99 -2.29 -5.63
C ALA A 343 14.69 -3.49 -4.96
N CYS A 344 15.55 -3.22 -3.97
CA CYS A 344 16.26 -4.27 -3.23
C CYS A 344 15.50 -4.74 -1.99
N HIS A 345 14.91 -3.82 -1.24
CA HIS A 345 14.36 -4.06 0.09
C HIS A 345 12.84 -4.25 0.10
N GLY A 346 12.11 -3.83 -0.95
CA GLY A 346 10.65 -3.82 -0.98
C GLY A 346 10.04 -2.47 -0.61
N SER A 347 8.72 -2.36 -0.73
CA SER A 347 7.97 -1.14 -0.41
C SER A 347 8.06 -0.81 1.10
N PRO A 348 7.89 0.46 1.53
CA PRO A 348 7.64 0.76 2.95
C PRO A 348 6.54 -0.14 3.50
N HIS A 349 6.59 -0.54 4.78
CA HIS A 349 5.63 -1.46 5.42
C HIS A 349 5.54 -2.88 4.82
N ALA A 350 6.28 -3.16 3.74
CA ALA A 350 6.42 -4.47 3.10
C ALA A 350 7.89 -4.78 2.75
N ILE A 351 8.81 -4.35 3.64
CA ILE A 351 10.24 -4.69 3.56
C ILE A 351 10.43 -6.20 3.69
N THR A 352 11.14 -6.80 2.74
CA THR A 352 11.27 -8.26 2.64
C THR A 352 12.33 -8.81 3.62
N PRO A 353 12.19 -10.07 4.09
CA PRO A 353 11.07 -10.98 3.84
C PRO A 353 9.84 -10.53 4.62
N THR A 354 8.69 -10.58 3.96
CA THR A 354 7.40 -10.23 4.58
C THR A 354 6.70 -11.48 5.13
N VAL A 355 5.76 -11.31 6.06
CA VAL A 355 4.89 -12.40 6.51
C VAL A 355 3.79 -12.74 5.50
N THR A 356 3.58 -11.87 4.50
CA THR A 356 2.61 -12.05 3.42
C THR A 356 3.32 -12.58 2.18
N GLU A 357 3.09 -13.86 1.86
CA GLU A 357 3.83 -14.60 0.84
C GLU A 357 3.88 -13.91 -0.54
N VAL A 358 2.81 -13.24 -0.96
CA VAL A 358 2.73 -12.61 -2.28
C VAL A 358 3.72 -11.47 -2.48
N ASP A 359 4.14 -10.76 -1.43
CA ASP A 359 5.17 -9.72 -1.54
C ASP A 359 6.57 -10.33 -1.77
N ASN A 360 6.79 -11.60 -1.39
CA ASN A 360 8.07 -12.27 -1.54
C ASN A 360 8.28 -12.88 -2.94
N LEU A 361 7.24 -12.94 -3.79
CA LEU A 361 7.29 -13.63 -5.09
C LEU A 361 8.36 -13.06 -6.03
N GLN A 362 8.55 -11.73 -6.04
CA GLN A 362 9.60 -11.10 -6.85
C GLN A 362 10.99 -11.59 -6.42
N ALA A 363 11.31 -11.52 -5.13
CA ALA A 363 12.59 -11.97 -4.61
C ALA A 363 12.80 -13.47 -4.89
N GLN A 364 11.80 -14.31 -4.60
CA GLN A 364 11.87 -15.75 -4.87
C GLN A 364 12.15 -16.04 -6.36
N THR A 365 11.51 -15.31 -7.28
CA THR A 365 11.74 -15.47 -8.71
C THR A 365 13.14 -15.05 -9.13
N LEU A 366 13.68 -13.97 -8.54
CA LEU A 366 14.96 -13.40 -8.94
C LEU A 366 16.17 -14.13 -8.35
N GLN A 367 16.10 -14.56 -7.09
CA GLN A 367 17.24 -15.16 -6.37
C GLN A 367 16.97 -16.54 -5.76
N GLY A 368 15.78 -17.11 -5.94
CA GLY A 368 15.43 -18.45 -5.47
C GLY A 368 15.02 -18.51 -3.99
N HIS A 369 14.95 -17.39 -3.28
CA HIS A 369 14.50 -17.31 -1.88
C HIS A 369 13.84 -15.95 -1.57
N PRO A 370 12.96 -15.87 -0.55
CA PRO A 370 12.40 -14.60 -0.09
C PRO A 370 13.48 -13.73 0.57
N GLY A 371 13.22 -12.43 0.69
CA GLY A 371 14.08 -11.49 1.39
C GLY A 371 14.55 -10.32 0.54
N VAL A 372 15.43 -9.51 1.13
CA VAL A 372 16.15 -8.45 0.42
C VAL A 372 16.95 -9.09 -0.72
N ILE A 373 17.05 -8.40 -1.85
CA ILE A 373 17.89 -8.84 -2.96
C ILE A 373 19.36 -8.79 -2.52
N ASP A 374 19.94 -9.96 -2.24
CA ASP A 374 21.30 -10.13 -1.72
C ASP A 374 22.17 -11.03 -2.63
N THR A 375 21.56 -11.63 -3.65
CA THR A 375 22.26 -12.44 -4.64
C THR A 375 22.78 -11.57 -5.79
N CYS A 376 24.10 -11.36 -5.84
CA CYS A 376 24.72 -10.45 -6.81
C CYS A 376 24.41 -10.78 -8.27
N THR A 377 24.23 -12.06 -8.61
CA THR A 377 23.96 -12.53 -9.97
C THR A 377 22.58 -12.17 -10.50
N VAL A 378 21.70 -11.61 -9.66
CA VAL A 378 20.46 -10.97 -10.11
C VAL A 378 20.78 -9.85 -11.10
N CYS A 379 21.77 -9.01 -10.78
CA CYS A 379 22.15 -7.85 -11.60
C CYS A 379 23.51 -8.02 -12.29
N HIS A 380 24.49 -8.67 -11.65
CA HIS A 380 25.85 -8.80 -12.18
C HIS A 380 26.06 -10.14 -12.86
N ARG A 381 26.32 -10.14 -14.16
CA ARG A 381 26.43 -11.36 -14.97
C ARG A 381 27.37 -12.43 -14.39
N ASP A 382 28.57 -12.01 -13.96
CA ASP A 382 29.64 -12.93 -13.54
C ASP A 382 29.83 -12.98 -12.01
N GLY A 383 29.02 -12.23 -11.24
CA GLY A 383 29.25 -11.97 -9.82
C GLY A 383 30.49 -11.06 -9.61
N PRO A 384 30.35 -9.87 -9.01
CA PRO A 384 31.48 -8.97 -8.86
C PRO A 384 32.45 -9.53 -7.80
N PRO A 385 33.77 -9.37 -7.98
CA PRO A 385 34.72 -9.70 -6.93
C PRO A 385 34.60 -8.67 -5.81
N GLY A 386 34.32 -9.11 -4.57
CA GLY A 386 34.38 -8.25 -3.40
C GLY A 386 33.18 -8.34 -2.47
N GLN A 387 33.17 -7.47 -1.47
CA GLN A 387 32.05 -7.32 -0.54
C GLN A 387 31.00 -6.36 -1.12
N PHE A 388 29.75 -6.59 -0.76
CA PHE A 388 28.67 -5.67 -1.11
C PHE A 388 28.92 -4.28 -0.52
N PHE A 389 28.78 -3.24 -1.34
CA PHE A 389 28.82 -1.84 -0.91
C PHE A 389 27.43 -1.21 -1.05
N HIS A 390 27.01 -0.47 -0.03
CA HIS A 390 25.69 0.16 0.06
C HIS A 390 25.83 1.68 0.02
N LYS A 391 26.45 2.18 -1.06
CA LYS A 391 26.71 3.61 -1.27
C LYS A 391 26.18 4.08 -2.61
N VAL A 392 25.75 5.33 -2.67
CA VAL A 392 25.28 5.98 -3.90
C VAL A 392 26.40 6.10 -4.91
N ASN A 393 27.58 6.53 -4.45
CA ASN A 393 28.75 6.78 -5.27
C ASN A 393 29.92 5.93 -4.77
N ASP A 394 30.21 4.81 -5.44
CA ASP A 394 31.44 4.02 -5.19
C ASP A 394 32.21 3.66 -6.46
#